data_AF-K1XT25-F1
#
_entry.id   AF-K1XT25-F1
#
_cell.length_a   1.000
_cell.length_b   1.000
_cell.length_c   1.000
_cell.angle_alpha   90.00
_cell.angle_beta   90.00
_cell.angle_gamma   90.00
#
_symmetry.space_group_name_H-M   'P 1'
#
loop_
_entity.id
_entity.type
_entity.pdbx_description
1 polymer ?
#
loop_
_entity_poly.entity_id
_entity_poly.type
_entity_poly.pdbx_seq_one_letter_code
_entity_poly.pdbx_strand_id
1 'polypeptide(L)' 'MLVKLLDQVGFDVREAENGAKAVEVFAQWSPQFIWMDIRMPVMDGLEA' A
#
# COMPACT_ATOMS: atom_id res chain seq x y z
N MET A 1 -2.71 5.22 -11.07
CA MET A 1 -1.63 5.65 -12.01
C MET A 1 -0.25 5.28 -11.48
N LEU A 2 0.06 5.55 -10.21
CA LEU A 2 1.35 5.22 -9.58
C LEU A 2 1.70 3.72 -9.67
N VAL A 3 0.76 2.82 -9.41
CA VAL A 3 1.03 1.38 -9.44
C VAL A 3 1.44 0.89 -10.82
N LYS A 4 0.78 1.36 -11.88
CA LYS A 4 1.17 1.04 -13.26
C LYS A 4 2.59 1.50 -13.58
N LEU A 5 3.01 2.65 -13.05
CA LEU A 5 4.38 3.14 -13.23
C LEU A 5 5.39 2.25 -12.50
N LEU A 6 5.12 1.88 -11.26
CA LEU A 6 6.01 1.03 -10.46
C LEU A 6 6.12 -0.39 -11.05
N ASP A 7 5.00 -0.95 -11.50
CA ASP A 7 4.93 -2.22 -12.22
C ASP A 7 5.78 -2.18 -13.52
N GLN A 8 5.66 -1.10 -14.31
CA GLN A 8 6.48 -0.90 -15.52
C GLN A 8 7.98 -0.77 -15.24
N VAL A 9 8.37 -0.31 -14.05
CA VAL A 9 9.78 -0.20 -13.63
C VAL A 9 10.30 -1.54 -13.08
N GLY A 10 9.44 -2.56 -12.95
CA GLY A 10 9.80 -3.92 -12.56
C GLY A 10 9.61 -4.21 -11.07
N PHE A 11 8.87 -3.38 -10.34
CA PHE A 11 8.46 -3.69 -8.97
C PHE A 11 7.23 -4.59 -8.97
N ASP A 12 7.21 -5.58 -8.07
CA ASP A 12 5.96 -6.26 -7.69
C ASP A 12 5.20 -5.32 -6.75
N VAL A 13 3.96 -4.96 -7.10
CA VAL A 13 3.19 -3.91 -6.41
C VAL A 13 1.80 -4.42 -6.09
N ARG A 14 1.34 -4.14 -4.87
CA ARG A 14 -0.04 -4.40 -4.43
C ARG A 14 -0.73 -3.11 -4.01
N GLU A 15 -1.98 -2.95 -4.43
CA GLU A 15 -2.83 -1.83 -4.04
C GLU A 15 -3.70 -2.20 -2.83
N ALA A 16 -3.92 -1.23 -1.95
CA ALA A 16 -4.87 -1.30 -0.86
C ALA A 16 -5.73 -0.04 -0.84
N GLU A 17 -7.03 -0.19 -0.56
CA GLU A 17 -8.02 0.89 -0.65
C GLU A 17 -8.15 1.74 0.63
N ASN A 18 -7.56 1.29 1.74
CA ASN A 18 -7.48 2.01 3.02
C ASN A 18 -6.35 1.42 3.90
N GLY A 19 -6.04 2.07 5.02
CA GLY A 19 -4.99 1.65 5.95
C GLY A 19 -5.18 0.23 6.49
N ALA A 20 -6.40 -0.15 6.89
CA ALA A 20 -6.67 -1.47 7.43
C ALA A 20 -6.38 -2.59 6.41
N LYS A 21 -6.76 -2.38 5.14
CA LYS A 21 -6.44 -3.33 4.07
C LYS A 21 -4.94 -3.37 3.77
N ALA A 22 -4.25 -2.24 3.88
CA ALA A 22 -2.79 -2.17 3.71
C ALA A 22 -2.07 -3.03 4.77
N VAL A 23 -2.52 -2.99 6.03
CA VAL A 23 -1.98 -3.82 7.11
C VAL A 23 -2.20 -5.32 6.85
N GLU A 24 -3.38 -5.71 6.38
CA GLU A 24 -3.64 -7.11 6.01
C GLU A 24 -2.72 -7.60 4.88
N VAL A 25 -2.52 -6.77 3.85
CA VAL A 25 -1.62 -7.08 2.74
C VAL A 25 -0.17 -7.17 3.22
N PHE A 26 0.25 -6.26 4.09
CA PHE A 26 1.58 -6.29 4.71
C PHE A 26 1.84 -7.61 5.45
N ALA A 27 0.89 -8.06 6.26
CA ALA A 27 1.02 -9.31 7.02
C ALA A 27 1.20 -10.55 6.13
N GLN A 28 0.60 -10.54 4.92
CA GLN A 28 0.67 -11.68 4.00
C GLN A 28 1.85 -11.62 3.03
N TRP A 29 2.28 -10.43 2.63
CA TRP A 29 3.24 -10.23 1.55
C TRP A 29 4.61 -9.72 2.04
N SER A 30 4.64 -9.04 3.19
CA SER A 30 5.86 -8.47 3.80
C SER A 30 6.70 -7.64 2.81
N PRO A 31 6.15 -6.55 2.26
CA PRO A 31 6.87 -5.68 1.34
C PRO A 31 8.07 -5.01 2.01
N GLN A 32 9.07 -4.68 1.19
CA GLN A 32 10.25 -3.91 1.61
C GLN A 32 10.01 -2.40 1.64
N PHE A 33 8.94 -1.94 0.98
CA PHE A 33 8.59 -0.53 0.87
C PHE A 33 7.07 -0.37 0.84
N ILE A 34 6.58 0.61 1.58
CA ILE A 34 5.15 0.95 1.65
C ILE A 34 5.01 2.41 1.21
N TRP A 35 4.18 2.63 0.19
CA TRP A 35 3.72 3.95 -0.19
C TRP A 35 2.27 4.10 0.28
N MET A 36 2.02 5.03 1.21
CA MET A 36 0.71 5.20 1.82
C MET A 36 0.36 6.69 1.95
N ASP A 37 -0.91 7.03 1.70
CA ASP A 37 -1.43 8.38 1.98
C ASP A 37 -1.68 8.54 3.48
N ILE A 38 -1.33 9.70 4.03
CA ILE A 38 -1.58 10.01 5.44
C ILE A 38 -3.08 10.13 5.69
N ARG A 39 -3.86 10.68 4.75
CA ARG A 39 -5.30 10.90 4.93
C ARG A 39 -6.12 9.92 4.10
N MET A 40 -6.65 8.90 4.76
CA MET A 40 -7.49 7.85 4.15
C MET A 40 -8.79 7.63 4.95
N PRO A 41 -9.86 7.10 4.31
CA PRO A 41 -11.04 6.63 5.03
C PRO A 41 -10.73 5.36 5.84
N VAL A 42 -11.53 5.09 6.87
CA VAL A 42 -11.47 3.91 7.77
C VAL A 42 -10.28 3.90 8.72
N MET A 43 -9.05 3.91 8.21
CA MET A 43 -7.81 3.96 8.97
C MET A 43 -6.81 4.79 8.20
N ASP A 44 -6.21 5.76 8.89
CA ASP A 44 -5.28 6.69 8.28
C ASP A 44 -3.87 6.07 8.16
N GLY A 45 -2.98 6.73 7.41
CA GLY A 45 -1.64 6.20 7.15
C GLY A 45 -0.65 6.34 8.31
N LEU A 46 -1.04 6.97 9.42
CA LEU A 46 -0.20 7.05 10.63
C LEU A 46 -0.57 5.94 11.63
N GLU A 47 -1.83 5.51 11.64
CA GLU A 47 -2.34 4.43 12.50
C GLU A 47 -2.07 3.02 11.96
N ALA A 48 -1.93 2.88 10.63
CA ALA A 48 -1.63 1.62 9.94
C ALA A 48 -0.18 1.17 10.11
#